data_AF-A0A0A0JVV0-F1
#
_entry.id   AF-A0A0A0JVV0-F1
#
_cell.length_a   1.000
_cell.length_b   1.000
_cell.length_c   1.000
_cell.angle_alpha   90.00
_cell.angle_beta   90.00
_cell.angle_gamma   90.00
#
_symmetry.space_group_name_H-M   'P 1'
#
loop_
_entity.id
_entity.type
_entity.pdbx_description
1 polymer ?
#
loop_
_entity_poly.entity_id
_entity_poly.type
_entity_poly.pdbx_seq_one_letter_code
_entity_poly.pdbx_strand_id
1 'polypeptide(L)'
;MTTYEPTAQQFHRTPTTATVEQHSIARSMVLHLLPGAVLATLFYLAAPVAVQAGYPPIFAGVLAATVVVVGGELGWLMREAQRQTGSRSLGSTLPFRPGAVTWRKVLLVVGLVTWGLAVSVLSIGSSIKDSFFTWMPEWALDPLPTSFADSGSSSAQATTAVGYLLILVLAGPFIEELYFRGYLLPRIGRFGGWAPLINVTLFACYHLWKPWDVLNLILILGPAVYVVWRLKDIRISIAVHVALNGLGWALNVAPPLLFD
;
A
#
# COMPACT_ATOMS: atom_id res chain seq x y z
N MET A 1 35.65 -63.00 2.24
CA MET A 1 35.28 -62.27 1.01
C MET A 1 33.89 -61.71 1.25
N THR A 2 33.81 -60.53 1.86
CA THR A 2 32.55 -59.84 2.21
C THR A 2 32.29 -58.79 1.14
N THR A 3 31.28 -59.02 0.31
CA THR A 3 30.83 -58.10 -0.74
C THR A 3 29.96 -57.01 -0.11
N TYR A 4 30.42 -55.76 -0.21
CA TYR A 4 29.70 -54.55 0.19
C TYR A 4 28.79 -54.13 -0.98
N GLU A 5 27.47 -54.14 -0.80
CA GLU A 5 26.54 -53.47 -1.72
C GLU A 5 26.45 -51.98 -1.35
N PRO A 6 26.59 -51.04 -2.31
CA PRO A 6 26.32 -49.64 -2.04
C PRO A 6 24.81 -49.37 -2.13
N THR A 7 24.26 -48.94 -1.00
CA THR A 7 22.87 -48.48 -0.85
C THR A 7 22.59 -47.34 -1.82
N ALA A 8 21.51 -47.48 -2.60
CA ALA A 8 21.04 -46.46 -3.52
C ALA A 8 20.82 -45.12 -2.81
N GLN A 9 21.53 -44.09 -3.26
CA GLN A 9 21.33 -42.71 -2.81
C GLN A 9 19.88 -42.29 -3.10
N GLN A 10 19.13 -42.01 -2.05
CA GLN A 10 17.90 -41.24 -2.15
C GLN A 10 18.24 -39.89 -2.78
N PHE A 11 17.80 -39.70 -4.02
CA PHE A 11 17.78 -38.40 -4.67
C PHE A 11 17.01 -37.42 -3.78
N HIS A 12 17.76 -36.57 -3.10
CA HIS A 12 17.24 -35.38 -2.45
C HIS A 12 16.61 -34.53 -3.55
N ARG A 13 15.28 -34.61 -3.70
CA ARG A 13 14.54 -33.68 -4.54
C ARG A 13 14.75 -32.29 -3.96
N THR A 14 15.67 -31.54 -4.57
CA THR A 14 15.77 -30.11 -4.38
C THR A 14 14.36 -29.55 -4.59
N PRO A 15 13.78 -28.79 -3.64
CA PRO A 15 12.46 -28.23 -3.84
C PRO A 15 12.54 -27.35 -5.08
N THR A 16 11.91 -27.80 -6.16
CA THR A 16 11.76 -27.03 -7.38
C THR A 16 11.17 -25.70 -6.95
N THR A 17 11.87 -24.59 -7.20
CA THR A 17 11.36 -23.25 -6.97
C THR A 17 10.03 -23.16 -7.72
N ALA A 18 8.91 -23.28 -7.01
CA ALA A 18 7.60 -23.20 -7.62
C ALA A 18 7.57 -21.88 -8.41
N THR A 19 7.49 -22.00 -9.74
CA THR A 19 7.55 -20.86 -10.64
C THR A 19 6.37 -19.96 -10.32
N VAL A 20 6.64 -18.72 -9.92
CA VAL A 20 5.58 -17.75 -9.60
C VAL A 20 4.71 -17.54 -10.84
N GLU A 21 3.41 -17.83 -10.70
CA GLU A 21 2.42 -17.63 -11.76
C GLU A 21 2.54 -16.22 -12.36
N GLN A 22 2.59 -16.11 -13.69
CA GLN A 22 2.60 -14.82 -14.36
C GLN A 22 1.19 -14.45 -14.81
N HIS A 23 0.68 -13.30 -14.37
CA HIS A 23 -0.64 -12.80 -14.73
C HIS A 23 -0.67 -12.28 -16.17
N SER A 24 -1.78 -12.44 -16.88
CA SER A 24 -2.02 -11.68 -18.12
C SER A 24 -2.07 -10.17 -17.83
N ILE A 25 -1.86 -9.33 -18.85
CA ILE A 25 -1.95 -7.87 -18.69
C ILE A 25 -3.32 -7.47 -18.14
N ALA A 26 -4.40 -8.00 -18.73
CA ALA A 26 -5.76 -7.72 -18.28
C ALA A 26 -5.99 -8.11 -16.80
N ARG A 27 -5.54 -9.29 -16.39
CA ARG A 27 -5.67 -9.73 -14.98
C ARG A 27 -4.88 -8.81 -14.04
N SER A 28 -3.68 -8.41 -14.42
CA SER A 28 -2.90 -7.45 -13.63
C SER A 28 -3.60 -6.10 -13.56
N MET A 29 -4.10 -5.55 -14.66
CA MET A 29 -4.82 -4.28 -14.65
C MET A 29 -6.04 -4.34 -13.72
N VAL A 30 -6.86 -5.38 -13.84
CA VAL A 30 -8.04 -5.57 -12.96
C VAL A 30 -7.62 -5.65 -11.50
N LEU A 31 -6.64 -6.50 -11.16
CA LEU A 31 -6.24 -6.70 -9.77
C LEU A 31 -5.55 -5.48 -9.15
N HIS A 32 -4.92 -4.61 -9.95
CA HIS A 32 -4.38 -3.35 -9.42
C HIS A 32 -5.45 -2.26 -9.32
N LEU A 33 -6.29 -2.09 -10.33
CA LEU A 33 -7.15 -0.91 -10.47
C LEU A 33 -8.55 -1.09 -9.87
N LEU A 34 -9.10 -2.31 -9.89
CA LEU A 34 -10.46 -2.55 -9.39
C LEU A 34 -10.61 -2.21 -7.90
N PRO A 35 -9.69 -2.60 -6.99
CA PRO A 35 -9.77 -2.18 -5.59
C PRO A 35 -9.83 -0.65 -5.47
N GLY A 36 -9.01 0.06 -6.25
CA GLY A 36 -8.94 1.51 -6.25
C GLY A 36 -10.23 2.18 -6.74
N ALA A 37 -10.84 1.62 -7.79
CA ALA A 37 -12.12 2.08 -8.31
C ALA A 37 -13.26 1.88 -7.28
N VAL A 38 -13.27 0.72 -6.60
CA VAL A 38 -14.25 0.45 -5.53
C VAL A 38 -14.03 1.39 -4.35
N LEU A 39 -12.78 1.59 -3.91
CA LEU A 39 -12.43 2.50 -2.82
C LEU A 39 -12.87 3.93 -3.13
N ALA A 40 -12.51 4.45 -4.31
CA ALA A 40 -12.92 5.78 -4.73
C ALA A 40 -14.44 5.93 -4.79
N THR A 41 -15.14 4.92 -5.33
CA THR A 41 -16.61 4.92 -5.37
C THR A 41 -17.20 4.98 -3.95
N LEU A 42 -16.73 4.15 -3.04
CA LEU A 42 -17.20 4.14 -1.65
C LEU A 42 -16.89 5.48 -0.95
N PHE A 43 -15.70 6.04 -1.18
CA PHE A 43 -15.33 7.35 -0.65
C PHE A 43 -16.29 8.44 -1.12
N TYR A 44 -16.49 8.59 -2.44
CA TYR A 44 -17.34 9.67 -2.99
C TYR A 44 -18.83 9.51 -2.62
N LEU A 45 -19.30 8.29 -2.40
CA LEU A 45 -20.67 8.05 -1.92
C LEU A 45 -20.81 8.31 -0.41
N ALA A 46 -19.82 7.93 0.39
CA ALA A 46 -19.89 8.03 1.84
C ALA A 46 -19.49 9.41 2.39
N ALA A 47 -18.62 10.15 1.72
CA ALA A 47 -18.11 11.44 2.21
C ALA A 47 -19.21 12.48 2.45
N PRO A 48 -20.18 12.72 1.55
CA PRO A 48 -21.27 13.66 1.83
C PRO A 48 -22.12 13.26 3.04
N VAL A 49 -22.34 11.95 3.23
CA VAL A 49 -23.10 11.42 4.36
C VAL A 49 -22.32 11.59 5.67
N ALA A 50 -21.02 11.31 5.65
CA ALA A 50 -20.13 11.51 6.79
C ALA A 50 -20.11 12.99 7.24
N VAL A 51 -19.99 13.91 6.28
CA VAL A 51 -20.01 15.35 6.55
C VAL A 51 -21.34 15.79 7.16
N GLN A 52 -22.47 15.32 6.62
CA GLN A 52 -23.81 15.61 7.20
C GLN A 52 -23.96 15.05 8.62
N ALA A 53 -23.29 13.94 8.93
CA ALA A 53 -23.25 13.35 10.27
C ALA A 53 -22.23 14.02 11.21
N GLY A 54 -21.55 15.08 10.77
CA GLY A 54 -20.56 15.81 11.56
C GLY A 54 -19.18 15.14 11.63
N TYR A 55 -18.83 14.29 10.67
CA TYR A 55 -17.49 13.73 10.53
C TYR A 55 -16.68 14.46 9.45
N PRO A 56 -15.35 14.55 9.60
CA PRO A 56 -14.47 15.00 8.52
C PRO A 56 -14.63 14.13 7.27
N PRO A 57 -14.47 14.67 6.04
CA PRO A 57 -14.56 13.87 4.82
C PRO A 57 -13.60 12.67 4.79
N ILE A 58 -12.39 12.81 5.36
CA ILE A 58 -11.41 11.72 5.45
C ILE A 58 -11.92 10.50 6.24
N PHE A 59 -12.92 10.65 7.09
CA PHE A 59 -13.58 9.52 7.76
C PHE A 59 -14.18 8.54 6.76
N ALA A 60 -14.76 9.02 5.65
CA ALA A 60 -15.22 8.16 4.57
C ALA A 60 -14.06 7.36 3.93
N GLY A 61 -12.86 7.94 3.89
CA GLY A 61 -11.64 7.25 3.46
C GLY A 61 -11.27 6.11 4.40
N VAL A 62 -11.38 6.30 5.72
CA VAL A 62 -11.17 5.24 6.73
C VAL A 62 -12.14 4.08 6.51
N LEU A 63 -13.43 4.37 6.30
CA LEU A 63 -14.45 3.36 6.04
C LEU A 63 -14.17 2.61 4.73
N ALA A 64 -13.90 3.34 3.65
CA ALA A 64 -13.62 2.76 2.33
C ALA A 64 -12.38 1.86 2.38
N ALA A 65 -11.29 2.31 3.01
CA ALA A 65 -10.06 1.52 3.17
C ALA A 65 -10.28 0.27 4.05
N THR A 66 -11.12 0.36 5.09
CA THR A 66 -11.45 -0.79 5.93
C THR A 66 -12.16 -1.87 5.09
N VAL A 67 -13.14 -1.48 4.27
CA VAL A 67 -13.88 -2.44 3.42
C VAL A 67 -12.98 -2.99 2.32
N VAL A 68 -12.25 -2.13 1.60
CA VAL A 68 -11.54 -2.52 0.39
C VAL A 68 -10.17 -3.09 0.66
N VAL A 69 -9.36 -2.43 1.49
CA VAL A 69 -7.98 -2.86 1.77
C VAL A 69 -8.00 -3.98 2.82
N VAL A 70 -8.58 -3.71 3.99
CA VAL A 70 -8.61 -4.71 5.09
C VAL A 70 -9.55 -5.87 4.77
N GLY A 71 -10.72 -5.61 4.20
CA GLY A 71 -11.64 -6.67 3.76
C GLY A 71 -11.23 -7.30 2.44
N GLY A 72 -11.13 -6.50 1.38
CA GLY A 72 -10.94 -6.96 0.01
C GLY A 72 -9.54 -7.49 -0.29
N GLU A 73 -8.50 -6.66 -0.15
CA GLU A 73 -7.12 -7.04 -0.52
C GLU A 73 -6.55 -8.12 0.40
N LEU A 74 -6.66 -7.95 1.72
CA LEU A 74 -6.24 -8.99 2.66
C LEU A 74 -7.09 -10.27 2.51
N GLY A 75 -8.40 -10.14 2.32
CA GLY A 75 -9.28 -11.27 2.03
C GLY A 75 -8.87 -12.03 0.76
N TRP A 76 -8.47 -11.30 -0.29
CA TRP A 76 -7.91 -11.88 -1.51
C TRP A 76 -6.63 -12.69 -1.21
N LEU A 77 -5.69 -12.10 -0.47
CA LEU A 77 -4.44 -12.77 -0.10
C LEU A 77 -4.70 -14.04 0.72
N MET A 78 -5.62 -13.99 1.69
CA MET A 78 -5.98 -15.14 2.52
C MET A 78 -6.66 -16.25 1.71
N ARG A 79 -7.56 -15.88 0.79
CA ARG A 79 -8.20 -16.83 -0.13
C ARG A 79 -7.18 -17.51 -1.01
N GLU A 80 -6.20 -16.76 -1.52
CA GLU A 80 -5.19 -17.30 -2.40
C GLU A 80 -4.19 -18.19 -1.66
N ALA A 81 -3.82 -17.84 -0.42
CA ALA A 81 -3.07 -18.71 0.47
C ALA A 81 -3.78 -20.05 0.71
N GLN A 82 -5.09 -19.98 1.01
CA GLN A 82 -5.91 -21.16 1.23
C GLN A 82 -5.97 -22.04 -0.02
N ARG A 83 -6.13 -21.44 -1.20
CA ARG A 83 -6.19 -22.16 -2.48
C ARG A 83 -4.89 -22.88 -2.82
N GLN A 84 -3.74 -22.25 -2.57
CA GLN A 84 -2.44 -22.80 -2.95
C GLN A 84 -1.90 -23.81 -1.94
N THR A 85 -2.23 -23.66 -0.64
CA THR A 85 -1.57 -24.42 0.43
C THR A 85 -2.51 -25.08 1.43
N GLY A 86 -3.82 -24.87 1.32
CA GLY A 86 -4.79 -25.35 2.31
C GLY A 86 -4.77 -24.59 3.64
N SER A 87 -3.98 -23.52 3.76
CA SER A 87 -3.86 -22.68 4.96
C SER A 87 -4.01 -21.19 4.61
N ARG A 88 -4.56 -20.40 5.54
CA ARG A 88 -4.66 -18.93 5.42
C ARG A 88 -3.33 -18.20 5.71
N SER A 89 -2.24 -18.93 5.92
CA SER A 89 -0.92 -18.32 6.17
C SER A 89 -0.38 -17.64 4.91
N LEU A 90 -0.16 -16.33 4.98
CA LEU A 90 0.28 -15.53 3.84
C LEU A 90 1.71 -15.83 3.38
N GLY A 91 2.55 -16.42 4.25
CA GLY A 91 3.97 -16.64 3.96
C GLY A 91 4.22 -17.48 2.70
N SER A 92 3.32 -18.43 2.40
CA SER A 92 3.40 -19.25 1.19
C SER A 92 3.05 -18.50 -0.09
N THR A 93 2.25 -17.44 0.00
CA THR A 93 1.67 -16.70 -1.13
C THR A 93 2.55 -15.55 -1.62
N LEU A 94 3.43 -15.06 -0.74
CA LEU A 94 4.37 -13.98 -1.00
C LEU A 94 5.74 -14.58 -1.35
N PRO A 95 6.20 -14.58 -2.61
CA PRO A 95 7.44 -15.26 -3.01
C PRO A 95 8.71 -14.51 -2.63
N PHE A 96 8.62 -13.23 -2.27
CA PHE A 96 9.80 -12.46 -1.83
C PHE A 96 10.26 -12.96 -0.46
N ARG A 97 11.51 -13.43 -0.40
CA ARG A 97 12.14 -14.00 0.79
C ARG A 97 13.18 -13.03 1.30
N PRO A 98 12.89 -12.30 2.39
CA PRO A 98 13.81 -11.32 2.90
C PRO A 98 15.04 -12.00 3.53
N GLY A 99 16.24 -11.52 3.20
CA GLY A 99 17.45 -11.87 3.94
C GLY A 99 17.50 -11.19 5.33
N ALA A 100 18.63 -11.29 6.02
CA ALA A 100 18.84 -10.63 7.31
C ALA A 100 18.54 -9.11 7.26
N VAL A 101 18.05 -8.57 8.37
CA VAL A 101 18.00 -7.11 8.57
C VAL A 101 19.41 -6.65 8.90
N THR A 102 19.90 -5.68 8.15
CA THR A 102 21.25 -5.11 8.33
C THR A 102 21.14 -3.61 8.50
N TRP A 103 22.13 -2.99 9.15
CA TRP A 103 22.18 -1.53 9.28
C TRP A 103 22.15 -0.81 7.91
N ARG A 104 22.70 -1.44 6.86
CA ARG A 104 22.64 -0.91 5.49
C ARG A 104 21.20 -0.81 4.98
N LYS A 105 20.35 -1.79 5.27
CA LYS A 105 18.92 -1.74 4.94
C LYS A 105 18.19 -0.67 5.76
N VAL A 106 18.57 -0.49 7.03
CA VAL A 106 18.00 0.57 7.88
C VAL A 106 18.34 1.95 7.30
N LEU A 107 19.61 2.22 6.97
CA LEU A 107 20.00 3.48 6.34
C LEU A 107 19.34 3.68 4.97
N LEU A 108 19.15 2.60 4.21
CA LEU A 108 18.42 2.65 2.94
C LEU A 108 16.96 3.07 3.15
N VAL A 109 16.27 2.52 4.15
CA VAL A 109 14.91 2.95 4.51
C VAL A 109 14.89 4.42 4.89
N VAL A 110 15.83 4.88 5.74
CA VAL A 110 15.94 6.30 6.11
C VAL A 110 16.14 7.17 4.86
N GLY A 111 17.06 6.81 3.97
CA GLY A 111 17.29 7.54 2.72
C GLY A 111 16.06 7.58 1.80
N LEU A 112 15.30 6.49 1.73
CA LEU A 112 14.05 6.42 0.95
C LEU A 112 12.93 7.26 1.58
N VAL A 113 12.83 7.32 2.91
CA VAL A 113 11.90 8.23 3.60
C VAL A 113 12.30 9.68 3.34
N THR A 114 13.57 10.03 3.50
CA THR A 114 14.08 11.38 3.18
C THR A 114 13.82 11.76 1.72
N TRP A 115 14.01 10.82 0.80
CA TRP A 115 13.65 11.01 -0.61
C TRP A 115 12.15 11.32 -0.77
N GLY A 116 11.28 10.49 -0.18
CA GLY A 116 9.84 10.71 -0.24
C GLY A 116 9.43 12.09 0.28
N LEU A 117 10.02 12.51 1.41
CA LEU A 117 9.80 13.85 1.97
C LEU A 117 10.29 14.97 1.04
N ALA A 118 11.49 14.82 0.45
CA ALA A 118 12.04 15.80 -0.48
C ALA A 118 11.16 15.96 -1.73
N VAL A 119 10.60 14.86 -2.25
CA VAL A 119 9.63 14.92 -3.36
C VAL A 119 8.34 15.60 -2.91
N SER A 120 7.82 15.30 -1.72
CA SER A 120 6.61 15.94 -1.19
C SER A 120 6.71 17.47 -1.11
N VAL A 121 7.90 18.02 -0.84
CA VAL A 121 8.13 19.48 -0.82
C VAL A 121 7.87 20.12 -2.19
N LEU A 122 8.08 19.38 -3.30
CA LEU A 122 7.88 19.89 -4.65
C LEU A 122 6.39 20.18 -4.96
N SER A 123 5.45 19.67 -4.16
CA SER A 123 4.03 20.04 -4.26
C SER A 123 3.45 19.82 -5.67
N ILE A 124 3.92 18.79 -6.37
CA ILE A 124 3.52 18.48 -7.75
C ILE A 124 2.02 18.15 -7.79
N GLY A 125 1.56 17.32 -6.86
CA GLY A 125 0.15 16.91 -6.78
C GLY A 125 -0.80 18.09 -6.56
N SER A 126 -0.47 19.02 -5.65
CA SER A 126 -1.29 20.22 -5.42
C SER A 126 -1.26 21.17 -6.63
N SER A 127 -0.11 21.37 -7.26
CA SER A 127 -0.02 22.20 -8.48
C SER A 127 -0.94 21.69 -9.61
N ILE A 128 -1.00 20.37 -9.79
CA ILE A 128 -1.91 19.73 -10.76
C ILE A 128 -3.37 19.87 -10.29
N LYS A 129 -3.64 19.63 -9.01
CA LYS A 129 -4.97 19.77 -8.39
C LYS A 129 -5.56 21.16 -8.66
N ASP A 130 -4.80 22.20 -8.34
CA ASP A 130 -5.25 23.60 -8.41
C ASP A 130 -5.39 24.10 -9.85
N SER A 131 -4.72 23.45 -10.80
CA SER A 131 -4.80 23.80 -12.23
C SER A 131 -5.94 23.09 -12.97
N PHE A 132 -6.24 21.84 -12.61
CA PHE A 132 -7.08 20.95 -13.44
C PHE A 132 -8.30 20.36 -12.73
N PHE A 133 -8.36 20.41 -11.40
CA PHE A 133 -9.38 19.73 -10.60
C PHE A 133 -10.26 20.69 -9.78
N THR A 134 -10.22 22.00 -10.05
CA THR A 134 -11.01 23.02 -9.36
C THR A 134 -12.54 22.88 -9.51
N TRP A 135 -12.99 22.05 -10.44
CA TRP A 135 -14.42 21.72 -10.61
C TRP A 135 -14.93 20.69 -9.59
N MET A 136 -14.04 20.02 -8.86
CA MET A 136 -14.42 19.06 -7.82
C MET A 136 -14.79 19.77 -6.51
N PRO A 137 -15.63 19.16 -5.68
CA PRO A 137 -16.00 19.76 -4.41
C PRO A 137 -14.82 19.80 -3.43
N GLU A 138 -14.80 20.83 -2.58
CA GLU A 138 -13.73 21.07 -1.60
C GLU A 138 -13.44 19.86 -0.71
N TRP A 139 -14.49 19.20 -0.20
CA TRP A 139 -14.35 17.99 0.62
C TRP A 139 -13.63 16.83 -0.08
N ALA A 140 -13.58 16.82 -1.42
CA ALA A 140 -12.85 15.84 -2.22
C ALA A 140 -11.41 16.28 -2.51
N LEU A 141 -11.19 17.58 -2.69
CA LEU A 141 -9.87 18.16 -2.97
C LEU A 141 -8.98 18.20 -1.72
N ASP A 142 -9.60 18.43 -0.56
CA ASP A 142 -8.96 18.58 0.74
C ASP A 142 -9.79 17.84 1.81
N PRO A 143 -9.75 16.50 1.82
CA PRO A 143 -10.60 15.71 2.72
C PRO A 143 -10.15 15.75 4.19
N LEU A 144 -8.91 16.18 4.44
CA LEU A 144 -8.41 16.47 5.77
C LEU A 144 -8.81 17.91 6.14
N PRO A 145 -9.48 18.13 7.28
CA PRO A 145 -9.81 19.47 7.71
C PRO A 145 -8.54 20.23 8.08
N THR A 146 -8.54 21.55 7.86
CA THR A 146 -7.46 22.45 8.28
C THR A 146 -7.26 22.43 9.80
N SER A 147 -8.34 22.20 10.55
CA SER A 147 -8.36 21.98 11.99
C SER A 147 -9.28 20.81 12.31
N PHE A 148 -8.75 19.78 12.99
CA PHE A 148 -9.61 18.70 13.49
C PHE A 148 -10.54 19.22 14.59
N ALA A 149 -10.12 20.19 15.40
CA ALA A 149 -10.97 20.79 16.44
C ALA A 149 -12.25 21.43 15.88
N ASP A 150 -12.21 21.93 14.65
CA ASP A 150 -13.37 22.53 13.96
C ASP A 150 -14.27 21.48 13.28
N SER A 151 -13.86 20.21 13.28
CA SER A 151 -14.53 19.14 12.54
C SER A 151 -15.51 18.33 13.41
N GLY A 152 -16.70 18.90 13.63
CA GLY A 152 -17.79 18.23 14.34
C GLY A 152 -17.52 17.98 15.83
N SER A 153 -18.16 16.96 16.41
CA SER A 153 -18.01 16.69 17.85
C SER A 153 -16.64 16.08 18.20
N SER A 154 -16.15 16.26 19.43
CA SER A 154 -14.90 15.65 19.92
C SER A 154 -14.86 14.12 19.73
N SER A 155 -16.03 13.47 19.80
CA SER A 155 -16.13 12.02 19.53
C SER A 155 -15.90 11.66 18.06
N ALA A 156 -16.40 12.47 17.12
CA ALA A 156 -16.19 12.28 15.69
C ALA A 156 -14.73 12.53 15.31
N GLN A 157 -14.10 13.55 15.91
CA GLN A 157 -12.69 13.87 15.76
C GLN A 157 -11.80 12.72 16.25
N ALA A 158 -11.99 12.27 17.50
CA ALA A 158 -11.22 11.18 18.08
C ALA A 158 -11.39 9.87 17.30
N THR A 159 -12.62 9.54 16.92
CA THR A 159 -12.91 8.35 16.10
C THR A 159 -12.22 8.41 14.75
N THR A 160 -12.25 9.57 14.09
CA THR A 160 -11.60 9.76 12.79
C THR A 160 -10.09 9.70 12.91
N ALA A 161 -9.50 10.32 13.93
CA ALA A 161 -8.07 10.34 14.14
C ALA A 161 -7.50 8.95 14.46
N VAL A 162 -8.15 8.21 15.34
CA VAL A 162 -7.80 6.82 15.67
C VAL A 162 -8.01 5.93 14.46
N GLY A 163 -9.13 6.08 13.74
CA GLY A 163 -9.39 5.34 12.50
C GLY A 163 -8.34 5.62 11.42
N TYR A 164 -7.95 6.88 11.23
CA TYR A 164 -6.87 7.27 10.33
C TYR A 164 -5.58 6.56 10.73
N LEU A 165 -5.16 6.65 11.99
CA LEU A 165 -3.91 6.03 12.46
C LEU A 165 -3.94 4.51 12.25
N LEU A 166 -4.99 3.84 12.69
CA LEU A 166 -5.06 2.38 12.61
C LEU A 166 -5.19 1.88 11.18
N ILE A 167 -5.98 2.55 10.33
CA ILE A 167 -6.31 2.08 8.99
C ILE A 167 -5.41 2.71 7.93
N LEU A 168 -5.31 4.04 7.87
CA LEU A 168 -4.61 4.74 6.77
C LEU A 168 -3.09 4.87 6.99
N VAL A 169 -2.61 4.78 8.24
CA VAL A 169 -1.16 4.81 8.55
C VAL A 169 -0.58 3.42 8.73
N LEU A 170 -1.30 2.52 9.38
CA LEU A 170 -0.76 1.22 9.78
C LEU A 170 -1.28 0.08 8.90
N ALA A 171 -2.54 -0.32 9.09
CA ALA A 171 -3.07 -1.53 8.47
C ALA A 171 -3.13 -1.45 6.94
N GLY A 172 -3.61 -0.33 6.40
CA GLY A 172 -3.72 -0.07 4.97
C GLY A 172 -2.37 -0.17 4.28
N PRO A 173 -1.38 0.68 4.61
CA PRO A 173 -0.04 0.59 4.04
C PRO A 173 0.59 -0.79 4.18
N PHE A 174 0.46 -1.44 5.34
CA PHE A 174 0.97 -2.80 5.53
C PHE A 174 0.35 -3.78 4.52
N ILE A 175 -0.99 -3.81 4.43
CA ILE A 175 -1.72 -4.73 3.54
C ILE A 175 -1.46 -4.40 2.07
N GLU A 176 -1.46 -3.13 1.69
CA GLU A 176 -1.15 -2.69 0.33
C GLU A 176 0.25 -3.15 -0.08
N GLU A 177 1.26 -3.06 0.80
CA GLU A 177 2.59 -3.57 0.50
C GLU A 177 2.63 -5.10 0.37
N LEU A 178 1.86 -5.84 1.17
CA LEU A 178 1.70 -7.29 0.97
C LEU A 178 1.04 -7.60 -0.38
N TYR A 179 0.00 -6.84 -0.75
CA TYR A 179 -0.79 -7.06 -1.95
C TYR A 179 -0.04 -6.63 -3.22
N PHE A 180 0.37 -5.38 -3.31
CA PHE A 180 1.00 -4.83 -4.50
C PHE A 180 2.44 -5.31 -4.69
N ARG A 181 3.28 -5.27 -3.64
CA ARG A 181 4.71 -5.57 -3.76
C ARG A 181 5.01 -7.03 -3.45
N GLY A 182 4.30 -7.58 -2.47
CA GLY A 182 4.44 -8.98 -2.08
C GLY A 182 3.74 -9.95 -3.03
N TYR A 183 2.54 -9.64 -3.53
CA TYR A 183 1.75 -10.56 -4.33
C TYR A 183 1.71 -10.24 -5.82
N LEU A 184 1.41 -9.00 -6.22
CA LEU A 184 1.22 -8.63 -7.63
C LEU A 184 2.53 -8.41 -8.40
N LEU A 185 3.49 -7.67 -7.82
CA LEU A 185 4.78 -7.38 -8.46
C LEU A 185 5.53 -8.65 -8.94
N PRO A 186 5.65 -9.73 -8.15
CA PRO A 186 6.27 -10.98 -8.63
C PRO A 186 5.56 -11.62 -9.83
N ARG A 187 4.24 -11.41 -9.95
CA ARG A 187 3.37 -11.99 -10.99
C ARG A 187 3.37 -11.20 -12.30
N ILE A 188 4.08 -10.08 -12.34
CA ILE A 188 4.44 -9.35 -13.56
C ILE A 188 5.97 -9.36 -13.78
N GLY A 189 6.68 -10.30 -13.13
CA GLY A 189 8.13 -10.44 -13.19
C GLY A 189 8.68 -10.67 -14.60
N ARG A 190 7.87 -11.16 -15.55
CA ARG A 190 8.26 -11.31 -16.96
C ARG A 190 8.70 -10.01 -17.64
N PHE A 191 8.33 -8.85 -17.10
CA PHE A 191 8.76 -7.54 -17.60
C PHE A 191 10.14 -7.12 -17.05
N GLY A 192 10.81 -7.96 -16.25
CA GLY A 192 12.17 -7.72 -15.78
C GLY A 192 12.30 -6.40 -14.99
N GLY A 193 13.25 -5.56 -15.39
CA GLY A 193 13.48 -4.25 -14.76
C GLY A 193 12.33 -3.26 -14.91
N TRP A 194 11.40 -3.49 -15.84
CA TRP A 194 10.20 -2.66 -15.99
C TRP A 194 9.07 -3.05 -15.04
N ALA A 195 9.10 -4.27 -14.47
CA ALA A 195 8.08 -4.73 -13.52
C ALA A 195 7.85 -3.76 -12.34
N PRO A 196 8.89 -3.24 -11.64
CA PRO A 196 8.68 -2.27 -10.56
C PRO A 196 8.06 -0.95 -11.06
N LEU A 197 8.42 -0.46 -12.26
CA LEU A 197 7.81 0.75 -12.82
C LEU A 197 6.34 0.53 -13.14
N ILE A 198 6.00 -0.57 -13.82
CA ILE A 198 4.61 -0.93 -14.14
C ILE A 198 3.79 -1.05 -12.85
N ASN A 199 4.35 -1.72 -11.83
CA ASN A 199 3.66 -1.90 -10.54
C ASN A 199 3.38 -0.57 -9.84
N VAL A 200 4.38 0.31 -9.72
CA VAL A 200 4.18 1.60 -9.03
C VAL A 200 3.25 2.53 -9.81
N THR A 201 3.29 2.50 -11.15
CA THR A 201 2.35 3.28 -11.97
C THR A 201 0.91 2.78 -11.79
N LEU A 202 0.68 1.46 -11.83
CA LEU A 202 -0.65 0.91 -11.59
C LEU A 202 -1.13 1.16 -10.15
N PHE A 203 -0.23 1.11 -9.16
CA PHE A 203 -0.51 1.48 -7.77
C PHE A 203 -0.84 2.98 -7.62
N ALA A 204 -0.15 3.86 -8.33
CA ALA A 204 -0.47 5.28 -8.34
C ALA A 204 -1.86 5.52 -8.96
N CYS A 205 -2.16 4.87 -10.09
CA CYS A 205 -3.49 4.91 -10.70
C CYS A 205 -4.58 4.25 -9.84
N TYR A 206 -4.25 3.35 -8.91
CA TYR A 206 -5.20 2.81 -7.93
C TYR A 206 -5.75 3.91 -6.99
N HIS A 207 -5.06 5.04 -6.82
CA HIS A 207 -5.53 6.18 -6.03
C HIS A 207 -6.53 7.07 -6.79
N LEU A 208 -7.56 6.46 -7.40
CA LEU A 208 -8.59 7.16 -8.19
C LEU A 208 -9.39 8.20 -7.39
N TRP A 209 -9.32 8.18 -6.06
CA TRP A 209 -9.93 9.18 -5.20
C TRP A 209 -9.15 10.52 -5.14
N LYS A 210 -7.89 10.53 -5.59
CA LYS A 210 -7.03 11.72 -5.71
C LYS A 210 -6.19 11.69 -7.00
N PRO A 211 -6.83 11.72 -8.18
CA PRO A 211 -6.18 11.45 -9.47
C PRO A 211 -5.03 12.41 -9.82
N TRP A 212 -5.01 13.62 -9.27
CA TRP A 212 -3.91 14.58 -9.43
C TRP A 212 -2.57 14.12 -8.82
N ASP A 213 -2.60 13.16 -7.89
CA ASP A 213 -1.42 12.74 -7.12
C ASP A 213 -0.62 11.61 -7.80
N VAL A 214 -1.05 11.13 -8.98
CA VAL A 214 -0.45 9.97 -9.66
C VAL A 214 1.06 10.15 -9.89
N LEU A 215 1.46 11.30 -10.45
CA LEU A 215 2.88 11.58 -10.72
C LEU A 215 3.69 11.66 -9.43
N ASN A 216 3.13 12.33 -8.41
CA ASN A 216 3.77 12.47 -7.10
C ASN A 216 4.01 11.11 -6.44
N LEU A 217 3.02 10.21 -6.44
CA LEU A 217 3.13 8.86 -5.89
C LEU A 217 4.18 8.00 -6.61
N ILE A 218 4.28 8.11 -7.94
CA ILE A 218 5.33 7.43 -8.72
C ILE A 218 6.72 7.90 -8.28
N LEU A 219 6.91 9.20 -8.09
CA LEU A 219 8.20 9.77 -7.68
C LEU A 219 8.55 9.42 -6.23
N ILE A 220 7.59 9.50 -5.30
CA ILE A 220 7.79 9.17 -3.88
C ILE A 220 8.13 7.69 -3.71
N LEU A 221 7.32 6.79 -4.28
CA LEU A 221 7.41 5.35 -3.99
C LEU A 221 8.27 4.58 -4.99
N GLY A 222 8.47 5.09 -6.20
CA GLY A 222 9.20 4.40 -7.27
C GLY A 222 10.55 3.83 -6.85
N PRO A 223 11.43 4.62 -6.21
CA PRO A 223 12.72 4.11 -5.71
C PRO A 223 12.56 2.97 -4.69
N ALA A 224 11.60 3.08 -3.76
CA ALA A 224 11.35 2.04 -2.77
C ALA A 224 10.84 0.75 -3.41
N VAL A 225 9.92 0.84 -4.39
CA VAL A 225 9.43 -0.32 -5.16
C VAL A 225 10.55 -1.00 -5.93
N TYR A 226 11.45 -0.21 -6.56
CA TYR A 226 12.61 -0.75 -7.25
C TYR A 226 13.55 -1.49 -6.29
N VAL A 227 13.84 -0.91 -5.12
CA VAL A 227 14.67 -1.54 -4.08
C VAL A 227 14.05 -2.85 -3.61
N VAL A 228 12.74 -2.90 -3.35
CA VAL A 228 12.02 -4.12 -2.98
C VAL A 228 12.14 -5.18 -4.08
N TRP A 229 11.97 -4.80 -5.34
CA TRP A 229 12.12 -5.71 -6.47
C TRP A 229 13.55 -6.27 -6.57
N ARG A 230 14.57 -5.45 -6.33
CA ARG A 230 15.98 -5.88 -6.38
C ARG A 230 16.35 -6.78 -5.20
N LEU A 231 15.97 -6.38 -3.99
CA LEU A 231 16.38 -7.04 -2.74
C LEU A 231 15.42 -8.16 -2.30
N LYS A 232 14.25 -8.28 -2.96
CA LYS A 232 13.18 -9.24 -2.63
C LYS A 232 12.76 -9.14 -1.17
N ASP A 233 12.65 -7.91 -0.66
CA ASP A 233 12.41 -7.62 0.76
C ASP A 233 11.33 -6.54 0.92
N ILE A 234 10.07 -6.97 1.06
CA ILE A 234 8.91 -6.07 1.19
C ILE A 234 8.91 -5.24 2.46
N ARG A 235 9.70 -5.63 3.48
CA ARG A 235 9.76 -4.88 4.75
C ARG A 235 10.30 -3.47 4.53
N ILE A 236 11.10 -3.26 3.49
CA ILE A 236 11.65 -1.96 3.14
C ILE A 236 10.52 -1.00 2.75
N SER A 237 9.65 -1.38 1.81
CA SER A 237 8.55 -0.51 1.40
C SER A 237 7.47 -0.40 2.47
N ILE A 238 7.21 -1.45 3.27
CA ILE A 238 6.34 -1.34 4.46
C ILE A 238 6.85 -0.24 5.40
N ALA A 239 8.14 -0.26 5.75
CA ALA A 239 8.71 0.74 6.63
C ALA A 239 8.65 2.16 6.04
N VAL A 240 8.96 2.31 4.74
CA VAL A 240 8.88 3.61 4.05
C VAL A 240 7.44 4.13 4.00
N HIS A 241 6.48 3.29 3.61
CA HIS A 241 5.09 3.68 3.43
C HIS A 241 4.44 4.05 4.78
N VAL A 242 4.62 3.22 5.81
CA VAL A 242 4.15 3.52 7.17
C VAL A 242 4.82 4.78 7.73
N ALA A 243 6.14 4.97 7.52
CA ALA A 243 6.83 6.15 8.01
C ALA A 243 6.34 7.44 7.35
N LEU A 244 6.15 7.45 6.02
CA LEU A 244 5.64 8.62 5.32
C LEU A 244 4.21 8.98 5.74
N ASN A 245 3.31 7.98 5.83
CA ASN A 245 1.95 8.22 6.29
C ASN A 245 1.91 8.63 7.77
N GLY A 246 2.76 8.03 8.60
CA GLY A 246 2.86 8.33 10.02
C GLY A 246 3.37 9.75 10.29
N LEU A 247 4.36 10.21 9.53
CA LEU A 247 4.80 11.60 9.57
C LEU A 247 3.68 12.56 9.12
N GLY A 248 2.98 12.22 8.04
CA GLY A 248 1.82 13.00 7.58
C GLY A 248 0.74 13.12 8.67
N TRP A 249 0.41 12.02 9.34
CA TRP A 249 -0.55 12.02 10.44
C TRP A 249 -0.04 12.81 11.66
N ALA A 250 1.22 12.61 12.06
CA ALA A 250 1.81 13.30 13.20
C ALA A 250 1.92 14.81 13.00
N LEU A 251 2.06 15.28 11.76
CA LEU A 251 2.15 16.70 11.44
C LEU A 251 0.78 17.36 11.24
N ASN A 252 -0.19 16.65 10.63
CA ASN A 252 -1.44 17.25 10.18
C ASN A 252 -2.67 16.84 10.99
N VAL A 253 -2.60 15.77 11.79
CA VAL A 253 -3.76 15.22 12.52
C VAL A 253 -3.55 15.27 14.03
N ALA A 254 -2.37 14.86 14.50
CA ALA A 254 -2.11 14.78 15.94
C ALA A 254 -2.10 16.14 16.66
N PRO A 255 -1.48 17.21 16.13
CA PRO A 255 -1.34 18.45 16.90
C PRO A 255 -2.69 19.14 17.23
N PRO A 256 -3.65 19.28 16.29
CA PRO A 256 -4.96 19.86 16.60
C PRO A 256 -5.84 19.03 17.56
N LEU A 257 -5.39 17.85 18.00
CA LEU A 257 -6.11 17.01 18.97
C LEU A 257 -5.47 17.01 20.36
N LEU A 258 -4.20 17.38 20.45
CA LEU A 258 -3.40 17.31 21.66
C LEU A 258 -3.17 18.68 22.29
N PHE A 259 -3.31 19.75 21.51
CA PHE A 259 -2.95 21.10 21.90
C PHE A 259 -4.10 22.13 21.78
N ASP A 260 -5.29 21.67 21.37
CA ASP A 260 -6.56 22.40 21.44
C ASP A 260 -7.39 21.91 22.65
#